data_AF-A0A9P6V279-F1
#
_entry.id   AF-A0A9P6V279-F1
#
_cell.length_a   1.000
_cell.length_b   1.000
_cell.length_c   1.000
_cell.angle_alpha   90.00
_cell.angle_beta   90.00
_cell.angle_gamma   90.00
#
_symmetry.space_group_name_H-M   'P 1'
#
loop_
_entity.id
_entity.type
_entity.pdbx_description
1 polymer ?
#
loop_
_entity_poly.entity_id
_entity_poly.type
_entity_poly.pdbx_seq_one_letter_code
_entity_poly.pdbx_strand_id
1 'polypeptide(L)'
;MIGGGDQLYCDSILEEPEMKEWLKGTIPEREKAFCQPHWVQAIEKYYFNRYCTWFSQGTYGQALAAIPTINMWDDHDTIDGYGSYPESTMRSSVLTTIGAVSRRFYLLFQQHTSPALIPHHGFFSAGVGENILTSLGPSTSVLVLDARSERTKNVVCSDQTYEVAFSKMYNEIPQGTRHLLVQLGVPIAYPRLVFAENLMGSVGNVLGNLTGAKSVVNKINGEPELLDDLNDHWTAKAHKQERNKFITRLQNFANDRKIRVTFISGDVHCAGVGRFTAKISPPEKDPQLMYQVISSAIVNEPPPEGVIRLLHFQDKVHILEGRVKTYEDMYPMFTQDVNGQPLQLDKLLPRRNYSHGHYNHHTGGLEVTIFAENVRGGPEHTPGGDRGTKPYVIHVPRLEA
;
A
#
# COMPACT_ATOMS: atom_id res chain seq x y z
N MET A 1 -16.19 -2.31 0.47
CA MET A 1 -14.84 -2.91 0.51
C MET A 1 -13.85 -1.83 0.11
N ILE A 2 -12.68 -1.80 0.74
CA ILE A 2 -11.62 -0.85 0.42
C ILE A 2 -10.45 -1.65 -0.14
N GLY A 3 -10.04 -1.37 -1.38
CA GLY A 3 -8.91 -2.00 -2.05
C GLY A 3 -7.69 -1.08 -2.04
N GLY A 4 -6.64 -1.45 -1.30
CA GLY A 4 -5.44 -0.65 -1.10
C GLY A 4 -4.42 -0.67 -2.22
N GLY A 5 -4.76 -1.04 -3.46
CA GLY A 5 -3.77 -1.44 -4.47
C GLY A 5 -3.50 -2.93 -4.48
N ASP A 6 -2.85 -3.44 -5.54
CA ASP A 6 -2.56 -4.87 -5.74
C ASP A 6 -3.81 -5.78 -5.75
N GLN A 7 -4.94 -5.23 -6.22
CA GLN A 7 -6.14 -6.07 -6.43
C GLN A 7 -5.88 -7.16 -7.47
N LEU A 8 -4.94 -6.91 -8.39
CA LEU A 8 -4.41 -7.85 -9.37
C LEU A 8 -2.89 -7.65 -9.53
N TYR A 9 -2.22 -8.68 -10.02
CA TYR A 9 -0.80 -8.63 -10.36
C TYR A 9 -0.61 -8.73 -11.88
N CYS A 10 0.02 -7.73 -12.48
CA CYS A 10 0.23 -7.59 -13.93
C CYS A 10 1.68 -7.79 -14.37
N ASP A 11 2.59 -8.19 -13.47
CA ASP A 11 4.03 -8.35 -13.75
C ASP A 11 4.33 -9.35 -14.86
N SER A 12 3.44 -10.34 -15.02
CA SER A 12 3.52 -11.34 -16.08
C SER A 12 3.38 -10.75 -17.48
N ILE A 13 3.05 -9.46 -17.64
CA ILE A 13 3.17 -8.77 -18.93
C ILE A 13 4.59 -8.88 -19.51
N LEU A 14 5.62 -8.89 -18.65
CA LEU A 14 7.02 -9.04 -19.08
C LEU A 14 7.32 -10.41 -19.68
N GLU A 15 6.41 -11.37 -19.53
CA GLU A 15 6.51 -12.70 -20.12
C GLU A 15 5.86 -12.81 -21.51
N GLU A 16 5.10 -11.79 -21.95
CA GLU A 16 4.55 -11.72 -23.30
C GLU A 16 5.69 -11.71 -24.35
N PRO A 17 5.53 -12.40 -25.50
CA PRO A 17 6.58 -12.50 -26.52
C PRO A 17 7.14 -11.15 -26.97
N GLU A 18 6.27 -10.15 -27.12
CA GLU A 18 6.58 -8.78 -27.50
C GLU A 18 7.41 -8.06 -26.42
N MET A 19 7.08 -8.26 -25.14
CA MET A 19 7.87 -7.68 -24.06
C MET A 19 9.22 -8.37 -23.92
N LYS A 20 9.28 -9.69 -24.13
CA LYS A 20 10.54 -10.44 -24.20
C LYS A 20 11.43 -9.99 -25.36
N GLU A 21 10.86 -9.53 -26.47
CA GLU A 21 11.62 -8.93 -27.56
C GLU A 21 12.30 -7.65 -27.11
N TRP A 22 11.56 -6.73 -26.51
CA TRP A 22 12.10 -5.49 -25.95
C TRP A 22 13.16 -5.75 -24.88
N LEU A 23 12.93 -6.71 -23.98
CA LEU A 23 13.86 -7.08 -22.90
C LEU A 23 15.17 -7.72 -23.40
N LYS A 24 15.31 -8.12 -24.67
CA LYS A 24 16.60 -8.62 -25.20
C LYS A 24 17.63 -7.52 -25.34
N GLY A 25 17.21 -6.26 -25.49
CA GLY A 25 18.13 -5.12 -25.56
C GLY A 25 18.87 -4.90 -24.25
N THR A 26 20.02 -4.23 -24.30
CA THR A 26 20.70 -3.65 -23.14
C THR A 26 19.84 -2.53 -22.52
N ILE A 27 20.12 -2.14 -21.27
CA ILE A 27 19.38 -1.06 -20.60
C ILE A 27 19.30 0.23 -21.46
N PRO A 28 20.42 0.76 -22.02
CA PRO A 28 20.36 1.95 -22.86
C PRO A 28 19.56 1.76 -24.16
N GLU A 29 19.53 0.54 -24.72
CA GLU A 29 18.71 0.22 -25.89
C GLU A 29 17.23 0.18 -25.52
N ARG A 30 16.88 -0.40 -24.37
CA ARG A 30 15.50 -0.45 -23.87
C ARG A 30 14.95 0.93 -23.57
N GLU A 31 15.75 1.80 -22.95
CA GLU A 31 15.39 3.18 -22.62
C GLU A 31 15.12 4.02 -23.88
N LYS A 32 15.89 3.78 -24.94
CA LYS A 32 15.77 4.48 -26.24
C LYS A 32 14.76 3.84 -27.19
N ALA A 33 14.29 2.63 -26.91
CA ALA A 33 13.37 1.92 -27.77
C ALA A 33 12.03 2.67 -27.86
N PHE A 34 11.53 2.82 -29.10
CA PHE A 34 10.16 3.27 -29.34
C PHE A 34 9.19 2.10 -29.18
N CYS A 35 8.03 2.34 -28.54
CA CYS A 35 7.02 1.31 -28.36
C CYS A 35 6.37 0.98 -29.71
N GLN A 36 6.70 -0.19 -30.28
CA GLN A 36 6.23 -0.58 -31.60
C GLN A 36 4.71 -0.80 -31.62
N PRO A 37 4.00 -0.55 -32.75
CA PRO A 37 2.56 -0.72 -32.81
C PRO A 37 2.05 -2.10 -32.38
N HIS A 38 2.81 -3.16 -32.68
CA HIS A 38 2.45 -4.52 -32.26
C HIS A 38 2.69 -4.75 -30.75
N TRP A 39 3.69 -4.09 -30.14
CA TRP A 39 3.86 -4.08 -28.69
C TRP A 39 2.69 -3.38 -27.99
N VAL A 40 2.23 -2.23 -28.52
CA VAL A 40 1.05 -1.53 -28.00
C VAL A 40 -0.17 -2.46 -28.00
N GLN A 41 -0.45 -3.13 -29.12
CA GLN A 41 -1.56 -4.08 -29.21
C GLN A 41 -1.45 -5.24 -28.23
N ALA A 42 -0.23 -5.78 -28.03
CA ALA A 42 0.02 -6.84 -27.07
C ALA A 42 -0.22 -6.37 -25.62
N ILE A 43 0.28 -5.19 -25.26
CA ILE A 43 0.05 -4.56 -23.94
C ILE A 43 -1.46 -4.35 -23.71
N GLU A 44 -2.18 -3.78 -24.67
CA GLU A 44 -3.64 -3.57 -24.55
C GLU A 44 -4.42 -4.87 -24.40
N LYS A 45 -4.09 -5.87 -25.22
CA LYS A 45 -4.70 -7.20 -25.16
C LYS A 45 -4.41 -7.89 -23.84
N TYR A 46 -3.18 -7.80 -23.34
CA TYR A 46 -2.77 -8.37 -22.06
C TYR A 46 -3.63 -7.81 -20.93
N TYR A 47 -3.65 -6.48 -20.74
CA TYR A 47 -4.39 -5.88 -19.63
C TYR A 47 -5.88 -6.15 -19.73
N PHE A 48 -6.50 -6.02 -20.92
CA PHE A 48 -7.92 -6.34 -21.09
C PHE A 48 -8.23 -7.78 -20.65
N ASN A 49 -7.48 -8.76 -21.16
CA ASN A 49 -7.70 -10.17 -20.82
C ASN A 49 -7.41 -10.45 -19.35
N ARG A 50 -6.37 -9.85 -18.77
CA ARG A 50 -5.98 -10.03 -17.38
C ARG A 50 -7.09 -9.57 -16.45
N TYR A 51 -7.63 -8.37 -16.68
CA TYR A 51 -8.74 -7.83 -15.91
C TYR A 51 -10.03 -8.65 -16.08
N CYS A 52 -10.44 -8.97 -17.31
CA CYS A 52 -11.62 -9.81 -17.58
C CYS A 52 -11.53 -11.16 -16.87
N THR A 53 -10.34 -11.77 -16.86
CA THR A 53 -10.11 -13.08 -16.26
C THR A 53 -10.09 -12.99 -14.74
N TRP A 54 -9.34 -12.05 -14.16
CA TRP A 54 -9.13 -11.98 -12.72
C TRP A 54 -10.38 -11.55 -11.96
N PHE A 55 -11.07 -10.51 -12.43
CA PHE A 55 -12.22 -9.93 -11.74
C PHE A 55 -13.51 -10.75 -11.92
N SER A 56 -13.53 -11.76 -12.80
CA SER A 56 -14.68 -12.65 -13.00
C SER A 56 -14.59 -13.97 -12.22
N GLN A 57 -13.51 -14.21 -11.49
CA GLN A 57 -13.23 -15.50 -10.87
C GLN A 57 -13.60 -15.58 -9.38
N GLY A 58 -14.10 -16.76 -8.99
CA GLY A 58 -14.21 -17.22 -7.61
C GLY A 58 -15.02 -16.30 -6.69
N THR A 59 -14.71 -16.38 -5.40
CA THR A 59 -15.37 -15.60 -4.34
C THR A 59 -15.09 -14.10 -4.48
N TYR A 60 -13.95 -13.71 -5.05
CA TYR A 60 -13.61 -12.29 -5.25
C TYR A 60 -14.57 -11.62 -6.24
N GLY A 61 -14.82 -12.23 -7.40
CA GLY A 61 -15.81 -11.71 -8.36
C GLY A 61 -17.23 -11.62 -7.77
N GLN A 62 -17.63 -12.61 -6.95
CA GLN A 62 -18.91 -12.56 -6.24
C GLN A 62 -18.97 -11.41 -5.22
N ALA A 63 -17.88 -11.17 -4.48
CA ALA A 63 -17.80 -10.07 -3.53
C ALA A 63 -17.90 -8.71 -4.23
N LEU A 64 -17.21 -8.52 -5.34
CA LEU A 64 -17.27 -7.30 -6.14
C LEU A 64 -18.66 -7.02 -6.71
N ALA A 65 -19.43 -8.07 -7.06
CA ALA A 65 -20.80 -7.92 -7.53
C ALA A 65 -21.79 -7.51 -6.43
N ALA A 66 -21.45 -7.71 -5.15
CA ALA A 66 -22.35 -7.50 -4.02
C ALA A 66 -21.93 -6.35 -3.09
N ILE A 67 -20.66 -5.96 -3.09
CA ILE A 67 -20.09 -5.01 -2.12
C ILE A 67 -19.55 -3.78 -2.87
N PRO A 68 -20.07 -2.57 -2.59
CA PRO A 68 -19.51 -1.33 -3.14
C PRO A 68 -18.02 -1.18 -2.79
N THR A 69 -17.21 -0.73 -3.74
CA THR A 69 -15.75 -0.63 -3.60
C THR A 69 -15.22 0.80 -3.64
N ILE A 70 -14.19 1.07 -2.84
CA ILE A 70 -13.29 2.22 -3.01
C ILE A 70 -11.91 1.60 -3.21
N ASN A 71 -11.41 1.62 -4.44
CA ASN A 71 -10.10 1.06 -4.75
C ASN A 71 -9.09 2.19 -5.01
N MET A 72 -7.83 1.87 -4.84
CA MET A 72 -6.70 2.57 -5.44
C MET A 72 -5.86 1.56 -6.19
N TRP A 73 -5.05 1.99 -7.14
CA TRP A 73 -4.01 1.16 -7.73
C TRP A 73 -2.68 1.25 -6.95
N ASP A 74 -1.85 0.23 -7.12
CA ASP A 74 -0.42 0.24 -6.77
C ASP A 74 0.44 -0.08 -8.01
N ASP A 75 1.72 -0.39 -7.81
CA ASP A 75 2.63 -0.78 -8.88
C ASP A 75 2.24 -2.07 -9.59
N HIS A 76 1.78 -3.12 -8.89
CA HIS A 76 1.43 -4.39 -9.55
C HIS A 76 0.16 -4.31 -10.41
N ASP A 77 -0.65 -3.25 -10.32
CA ASP A 77 -1.66 -2.93 -11.33
C ASP A 77 -1.02 -2.59 -12.70
N THR A 78 0.26 -2.23 -12.68
CA THR A 78 1.12 -1.96 -13.82
C THR A 78 2.20 -3.04 -13.94
N ILE A 79 3.32 -2.86 -13.25
CA ILE A 79 4.47 -3.76 -13.07
C ILE A 79 5.15 -3.40 -11.74
N ASP A 80 5.67 -4.38 -11.05
CA ASP A 80 6.44 -4.26 -9.80
C ASP A 80 7.41 -3.06 -9.81
N GLY A 81 7.36 -2.19 -8.79
CA GLY A 81 8.23 -1.00 -8.69
C GLY A 81 7.93 0.14 -9.69
N TYR A 82 6.80 0.11 -10.41
CA TYR A 82 6.42 1.20 -11.32
C TYR A 82 6.38 2.56 -10.58
N GLY A 83 7.07 3.54 -11.14
CA GLY A 83 7.29 4.87 -10.54
C GLY A 83 8.63 5.01 -9.81
N SER A 84 9.28 3.90 -9.44
CA SER A 84 10.51 3.90 -8.64
C SER A 84 11.78 3.58 -9.45
N TYR A 85 11.67 3.35 -10.75
CA TYR A 85 12.82 3.15 -11.64
C TYR A 85 13.59 4.46 -11.95
N PRO A 86 14.83 4.36 -12.47
CA PRO A 86 15.55 5.52 -12.96
C PRO A 86 14.71 6.34 -13.95
N GLU A 87 14.89 7.66 -13.92
CA GLU A 87 14.09 8.57 -14.74
C GLU A 87 14.20 8.27 -16.25
N SER A 88 15.38 7.84 -16.72
CA SER A 88 15.60 7.39 -18.09
C SER A 88 14.73 6.17 -18.45
N THR A 89 14.62 5.21 -17.55
CA THR A 89 13.74 4.03 -17.68
C THR A 89 12.27 4.45 -17.68
N MET A 90 11.83 5.24 -16.69
CA MET A 90 10.43 5.67 -16.55
C MET A 90 9.95 6.48 -17.75
N ARG A 91 10.83 7.31 -18.33
CA ARG A 91 10.51 8.13 -19.51
C ARG A 91 10.62 7.38 -20.83
N SER A 92 11.03 6.12 -20.83
CA SER A 92 11.09 5.33 -22.06
C SER A 92 9.69 5.18 -22.68
N SER A 93 9.64 5.10 -24.01
CA SER A 93 8.38 5.01 -24.74
C SER A 93 7.58 3.76 -24.34
N VAL A 94 8.26 2.66 -24.05
CA VAL A 94 7.63 1.40 -23.64
C VAL A 94 7.00 1.52 -22.25
N LEU A 95 7.73 2.00 -21.23
CA LEU A 95 7.21 2.16 -19.86
C LEU A 95 6.06 3.17 -19.78
N THR A 96 6.18 4.28 -20.52
CA THR A 96 5.11 5.28 -20.58
C THR A 96 3.84 4.69 -21.21
N THR A 97 3.99 3.83 -22.23
CA THR A 97 2.86 3.12 -22.85
C THR A 97 2.24 2.12 -21.89
N ILE A 98 3.05 1.31 -21.21
CA ILE A 98 2.58 0.34 -20.21
C ILE A 98 1.77 1.05 -19.12
N GLY A 99 2.30 2.13 -18.54
CA GLY A 99 1.58 2.91 -17.52
C GLY A 99 0.31 3.58 -18.02
N ALA A 100 0.30 4.12 -19.24
CA ALA A 100 -0.90 4.71 -19.81
C ALA A 100 -2.00 3.67 -20.04
N VAL A 101 -1.64 2.47 -20.51
CA VAL A 101 -2.58 1.38 -20.75
C VAL A 101 -3.05 0.76 -19.44
N SER A 102 -2.17 0.50 -18.48
CA SER A 102 -2.52 -0.04 -17.16
C SER A 102 -3.49 0.90 -16.44
N ARG A 103 -3.18 2.21 -16.41
CA ARG A 103 -4.07 3.25 -15.85
C ARG A 103 -5.43 3.23 -16.52
N ARG A 104 -5.49 3.14 -17.86
CA ARG A 104 -6.77 3.08 -18.58
C ARG A 104 -7.64 1.90 -18.13
N PHE A 105 -7.04 0.73 -17.94
CA PHE A 105 -7.78 -0.46 -17.50
C PHE A 105 -8.11 -0.47 -16.02
N TYR A 106 -7.25 0.07 -15.16
CA TYR A 106 -7.57 0.36 -13.77
C TYR A 106 -8.82 1.25 -13.66
N LEU A 107 -8.86 2.36 -14.40
CA LEU A 107 -10.01 3.27 -14.42
C LEU A 107 -11.28 2.57 -14.91
N LEU A 108 -11.16 1.75 -15.96
CA LEU A 108 -12.30 1.05 -16.54
C LEU A 108 -12.87 -0.01 -15.59
N PHE A 109 -12.03 -0.88 -15.04
CA PHE A 109 -12.47 -2.07 -14.31
C PHE A 109 -12.61 -1.87 -12.80
N GLN A 110 -11.82 -0.99 -12.20
CA GLN A 110 -11.85 -0.78 -10.75
C GLN A 110 -12.62 0.47 -10.33
N GLN A 111 -12.59 1.51 -11.16
CA GLN A 111 -13.27 2.78 -10.88
C GLN A 111 -14.53 3.00 -11.72
N HIS A 112 -14.80 2.12 -12.69
CA HIS A 112 -15.92 2.24 -13.64
C HIS A 112 -16.02 3.62 -14.28
N THR A 113 -14.86 4.19 -14.64
CA THR A 113 -14.71 5.53 -15.21
C THR A 113 -13.79 5.50 -16.43
N SER A 114 -13.58 6.66 -17.04
CA SER A 114 -12.58 6.86 -18.09
C SER A 114 -11.79 8.13 -17.80
N PRO A 115 -10.60 8.31 -18.41
CA PRO A 115 -9.84 9.55 -18.25
C PRO A 115 -10.64 10.83 -18.50
N ALA A 116 -11.60 10.79 -19.44
CA ALA A 116 -12.46 11.94 -19.76
C ALA A 116 -13.56 12.21 -18.71
N LEU A 117 -13.95 11.20 -17.92
CA LEU A 117 -15.04 11.30 -16.94
C LEU A 117 -14.56 11.49 -15.50
N ILE A 118 -13.27 11.32 -15.22
CA ILE A 118 -12.65 11.54 -13.89
C ILE A 118 -13.14 12.84 -13.23
N PRO A 119 -13.13 14.02 -13.88
CA PRO A 119 -13.55 15.28 -13.24
C PRO A 119 -15.03 15.31 -12.84
N HIS A 120 -15.86 14.43 -13.40
CA HIS A 120 -17.29 14.34 -13.14
C HIS A 120 -17.65 13.24 -12.14
N HIS A 121 -16.74 12.32 -11.85
CA HIS A 121 -16.99 11.16 -10.98
C HIS A 121 -16.40 11.31 -9.56
N GLY A 122 -16.11 12.54 -9.14
CA GLY A 122 -15.72 12.84 -7.75
C GLY A 122 -14.23 12.64 -7.43
N PHE A 123 -13.40 12.41 -8.45
CA PHE A 123 -11.94 12.39 -8.32
C PHE A 123 -11.38 13.80 -8.29
N PHE A 124 -10.19 13.96 -7.71
CA PHE A 124 -9.43 15.19 -7.80
C PHE A 124 -7.94 14.92 -8.08
N SER A 125 -7.30 15.90 -8.70
CA SER A 125 -5.90 15.83 -9.10
C SER A 125 -5.25 17.20 -9.10
N ALA A 126 -3.92 17.23 -9.13
CA ALA A 126 -3.13 18.44 -9.44
C ALA A 126 -2.57 18.41 -10.86
N GLY A 127 -3.33 17.86 -11.80
CA GLY A 127 -2.96 17.69 -13.21
C GLY A 127 -2.90 16.22 -13.63
N VAL A 128 -2.29 15.38 -12.80
CA VAL A 128 -2.27 13.91 -12.96
C VAL A 128 -2.68 13.22 -11.66
N GLY A 129 -3.14 11.98 -11.75
CA GLY A 129 -3.51 11.15 -10.61
C GLY A 129 -4.98 11.19 -10.21
N GLU A 130 -5.39 10.12 -9.53
CA GLU A 130 -6.78 9.83 -9.22
C GLU A 130 -7.00 9.70 -7.71
N ASN A 131 -7.00 10.85 -7.05
CA ASN A 131 -7.27 10.93 -5.62
C ASN A 131 -8.78 10.98 -5.35
N ILE A 132 -9.20 10.45 -4.21
CA ILE A 132 -10.61 10.38 -3.80
C ILE A 132 -10.75 10.96 -2.41
N LEU A 133 -11.76 11.80 -2.20
CA LEU A 133 -12.21 12.21 -0.87
C LEU A 133 -13.70 11.92 -0.77
N THR A 134 -14.09 11.01 0.12
CA THR A 134 -15.48 10.59 0.28
C THR A 134 -15.82 10.28 1.73
N SER A 135 -17.09 10.00 2.02
CA SER A 135 -17.57 9.68 3.37
C SER A 135 -18.12 8.25 3.45
N LEU A 136 -17.75 7.56 4.52
CA LEU A 136 -18.33 6.28 4.93
C LEU A 136 -19.31 6.56 6.08
N GLY A 137 -20.53 6.97 5.69
CA GLY A 137 -21.53 7.44 6.63
C GLY A 137 -21.18 8.82 7.24
N PRO A 138 -21.87 9.24 8.31
CA PRO A 138 -21.76 10.60 8.84
C PRO A 138 -20.50 10.86 9.70
N SER A 139 -19.86 9.79 10.20
CA SER A 139 -18.81 9.90 11.22
C SER A 139 -17.40 9.63 10.70
N THR A 140 -17.28 9.09 9.48
CA THR A 140 -15.99 8.65 8.93
C THR A 140 -15.84 9.18 7.51
N SER A 141 -14.70 9.80 7.22
CA SER A 141 -14.30 10.17 5.86
C SER A 141 -13.08 9.36 5.44
N VAL A 142 -12.89 9.19 4.13
CA VAL A 142 -11.75 8.48 3.54
C VAL A 142 -11.08 9.41 2.53
N LEU A 143 -9.79 9.61 2.70
CA LEU A 143 -8.88 10.15 1.69
C LEU A 143 -8.12 8.99 1.07
N VAL A 144 -8.25 8.81 -0.24
CA VAL A 144 -7.39 7.93 -1.04
C VAL A 144 -6.39 8.80 -1.77
N LEU A 145 -5.10 8.61 -1.48
CA LEU A 145 -4.02 9.36 -2.11
C LEU A 145 -3.34 8.49 -3.17
N ASP A 146 -3.39 8.93 -4.43
CA ASP A 146 -2.70 8.27 -5.53
C ASP A 146 -1.20 8.49 -5.42
N ALA A 147 -0.51 7.45 -4.96
CA ALA A 147 0.92 7.44 -4.71
C ALA A 147 1.74 6.89 -5.89
N ARG A 148 1.13 6.68 -7.07
CA ARG A 148 1.80 6.11 -8.26
C ARG A 148 1.84 7.06 -9.44
N SER A 149 0.78 7.83 -9.71
CA SER A 149 0.71 8.70 -10.89
C SER A 149 1.82 9.76 -10.97
N GLU A 150 2.22 10.32 -9.82
CA GLU A 150 3.24 11.37 -9.74
C GLU A 150 4.61 10.83 -9.28
N ARG A 151 4.69 9.52 -9.04
CA ARG A 151 5.85 8.92 -8.38
C ARG A 151 7.09 9.00 -9.25
N THR A 152 8.19 9.34 -8.59
CA THR A 152 9.57 9.23 -9.06
C THR A 152 10.42 8.64 -7.93
N LYS A 153 11.70 8.34 -8.18
CA LYS A 153 12.66 7.93 -7.13
C LYS A 153 12.74 8.86 -5.90
N ASN A 154 12.33 10.13 -6.03
CA ASN A 154 12.51 11.13 -4.98
C ASN A 154 11.21 11.77 -4.48
N VAL A 155 10.09 11.51 -5.15
CA VAL A 155 8.81 12.18 -4.89
C VAL A 155 7.71 11.13 -5.05
N VAL A 156 6.84 11.01 -4.06
CA VAL A 156 5.66 10.13 -4.14
C VAL A 156 4.48 10.92 -4.70
N CYS A 157 4.16 12.06 -4.09
CA CYS A 157 3.18 13.03 -4.59
C CYS A 157 3.77 14.44 -4.61
N SER A 158 3.36 15.23 -5.60
CA SER A 158 3.72 16.63 -5.72
C SER A 158 3.14 17.47 -4.58
N ASP A 159 3.81 18.59 -4.30
CA ASP A 159 3.32 19.58 -3.35
C ASP A 159 1.93 20.11 -3.74
N GLN A 160 1.64 20.24 -5.04
CA GLN A 160 0.34 20.67 -5.54
C GLN A 160 -0.75 19.66 -5.23
N THR A 161 -0.50 18.35 -5.37
CA THR A 161 -1.45 17.30 -4.99
C THR A 161 -1.78 17.37 -3.50
N TYR A 162 -0.77 17.59 -2.65
CA TYR A 162 -1.03 17.82 -1.23
C TYR A 162 -1.84 19.10 -0.98
N GLU A 163 -1.54 20.22 -1.65
CA GLU A 163 -2.32 21.45 -1.47
C GLU A 163 -3.81 21.27 -1.84
N VAL A 164 -4.10 20.58 -2.94
CA VAL A 164 -5.48 20.27 -3.34
C VAL A 164 -6.12 19.34 -2.31
N ALA A 165 -5.45 18.25 -1.92
CA ALA A 165 -5.98 17.29 -0.96
C ALA A 165 -6.35 17.95 0.37
N PHE A 166 -5.43 18.73 0.97
CA PHE A 166 -5.71 19.42 2.24
C PHE A 166 -6.78 20.50 2.08
N SER A 167 -6.78 21.26 0.98
CA SER A 167 -7.84 22.23 0.73
C SER A 167 -9.22 21.58 0.68
N LYS A 168 -9.35 20.44 -0.02
CA LYS A 168 -10.60 19.66 -0.05
C LYS A 168 -10.93 19.10 1.33
N MET A 169 -9.96 18.58 2.07
CA MET A 169 -10.19 18.09 3.44
C MET A 169 -10.76 19.18 4.36
N TYR A 170 -10.19 20.39 4.34
CA TYR A 170 -10.68 21.50 5.17
C TYR A 170 -12.07 21.99 4.73
N ASN A 171 -12.36 21.99 3.42
CA ASN A 171 -13.60 22.58 2.88
C ASN A 171 -14.78 21.60 2.76
N GLU A 172 -14.50 20.32 2.53
CA GLU A 172 -15.52 19.34 2.11
C GLU A 172 -15.77 18.23 3.14
N ILE A 173 -14.83 17.94 4.04
CA ILE A 173 -15.10 16.96 5.11
C ILE A 173 -16.21 17.50 6.03
N PRO A 174 -17.31 16.75 6.22
CA PRO A 174 -18.42 17.19 7.07
C PRO A 174 -18.02 17.50 8.52
N GLN A 175 -18.71 18.45 9.16
CA GLN A 175 -18.47 18.79 10.58
C GLN A 175 -18.79 17.61 11.54
N GLY A 176 -19.64 16.67 11.11
CA GLY A 176 -19.98 15.46 11.85
C GLY A 176 -18.86 14.41 11.88
N THR A 177 -17.88 14.51 10.99
CA THR A 177 -16.79 13.54 10.90
C THR A 177 -15.97 13.51 12.20
N ARG A 178 -15.60 12.31 12.63
CA ARG A 178 -14.78 12.04 13.82
C ARG A 178 -13.50 11.28 13.47
N HIS A 179 -13.54 10.49 12.40
CA HIS A 179 -12.39 9.74 11.90
C HIS A 179 -12.13 10.06 10.44
N LEU A 180 -10.86 10.23 10.09
CA LEU A 180 -10.38 10.27 8.71
C LEU A 180 -9.52 9.03 8.49
N LEU A 181 -9.94 8.17 7.58
CA LEU A 181 -9.08 7.12 7.03
C LEU A 181 -8.23 7.72 5.91
N VAL A 182 -6.92 7.51 5.96
CA VAL A 182 -6.00 7.86 4.87
C VAL A 182 -5.49 6.56 4.27
N GLN A 183 -5.90 6.28 3.05
CA GLN A 183 -5.54 5.07 2.33
C GLN A 183 -4.30 5.32 1.48
N LEU A 184 -3.30 4.46 1.65
CA LEU A 184 -2.03 4.44 0.92
C LEU A 184 -1.74 3.00 0.48
N GLY A 185 -1.07 2.81 -0.66
CA GLY A 185 -0.66 1.48 -1.11
C GLY A 185 0.34 0.85 -0.15
N VAL A 186 1.46 1.54 0.03
CA VAL A 186 2.55 1.15 0.93
C VAL A 186 2.37 1.76 2.33
N PRO A 187 2.65 1.03 3.43
CA PRO A 187 2.50 1.55 4.80
C PRO A 187 3.38 2.76 5.07
N ILE A 188 2.80 3.80 5.66
CA ILE A 188 3.55 5.01 6.02
C ILE A 188 4.40 4.82 7.27
N ALA A 189 3.98 3.93 8.19
CA ALA A 189 4.72 3.54 9.39
C ALA A 189 5.01 2.04 9.35
N TYR A 190 6.28 1.70 9.23
CA TYR A 190 6.77 0.32 9.09
C TYR A 190 8.25 0.23 9.54
N PRO A 191 8.77 -0.94 9.94
CA PRO A 191 10.17 -1.07 10.31
C PRO A 191 11.10 -0.66 9.18
N ARG A 192 12.10 0.17 9.51
CA ARG A 192 13.07 0.67 8.53
C ARG A 192 14.11 -0.40 8.24
N LEU A 193 14.29 -0.73 6.98
CA LEU A 193 15.26 -1.72 6.53
C LEU A 193 16.62 -1.11 6.13
N VAL A 194 16.93 0.10 6.60
CA VAL A 194 18.16 0.87 6.25
C VAL A 194 19.47 0.12 6.56
N PHE A 195 19.46 -0.89 7.43
CA PHE A 195 20.62 -1.75 7.73
C PHE A 195 20.59 -3.11 7.02
N ALA A 196 19.48 -3.46 6.36
CA ALA A 196 19.36 -4.70 5.61
C ALA A 196 20.29 -4.70 4.41
N GLU A 197 20.51 -3.55 3.76
CA GLU A 197 21.48 -3.39 2.66
C GLU A 197 22.90 -3.89 3.06
N ASN A 198 23.34 -3.58 4.28
CA ASN A 198 24.65 -4.00 4.80
C ASN A 198 24.70 -5.48 5.24
N LEU A 199 23.57 -6.04 5.68
CA LEU A 199 23.46 -7.44 6.10
C LEU A 199 23.17 -8.38 4.90
N MET A 200 22.61 -7.87 3.81
CA MET A 200 22.18 -8.67 2.66
C MET A 200 23.26 -8.77 1.57
N GLY A 201 24.32 -7.96 1.61
CA GLY A 201 25.56 -8.27 0.88
C GLY A 201 26.15 -9.64 1.27
N SER A 202 25.89 -10.10 2.51
CA SER A 202 26.32 -11.42 2.99
C SER A 202 25.23 -12.51 2.92
N VAL A 203 23.94 -12.17 3.06
CA VAL A 203 22.83 -13.15 2.94
C VAL A 203 22.44 -13.42 1.48
N GLY A 204 22.47 -12.43 0.58
CA GLY A 204 22.15 -12.61 -0.84
C GLY A 204 23.09 -13.59 -1.55
N ASN A 205 24.38 -13.58 -1.20
CA ASN A 205 25.38 -14.53 -1.72
C ASN A 205 25.18 -15.97 -1.20
N VAL A 206 24.54 -16.14 -0.04
CA VAL A 206 24.30 -17.46 0.56
C VAL A 206 22.94 -18.03 0.12
N LEU A 207 21.90 -17.19 0.04
CA LEU A 207 20.55 -17.60 -0.35
C LEU A 207 20.44 -17.89 -1.85
N GLY A 208 21.13 -17.11 -2.70
CA GLY A 208 21.18 -17.35 -4.14
C GLY A 208 21.85 -18.67 -4.52
N ASN A 209 22.83 -19.12 -3.73
CA ASN A 209 23.54 -20.38 -3.95
C ASN A 209 22.80 -21.62 -3.41
N LEU A 210 21.87 -21.46 -2.47
CA LEU A 210 21.17 -22.58 -1.81
C LEU A 210 19.78 -22.89 -2.38
N THR A 211 19.14 -21.94 -3.07
CA THR A 211 17.72 -22.05 -3.45
C THR A 211 17.47 -22.16 -4.96
N GLY A 212 18.50 -21.99 -5.80
CA GLY A 212 18.31 -21.93 -7.26
C GLY A 212 17.40 -20.78 -7.71
N ALA A 213 17.27 -19.73 -6.89
CA ALA A 213 16.41 -18.60 -7.16
C ALA A 213 16.84 -17.86 -8.43
N LYS A 214 15.90 -17.74 -9.36
CA LYS A 214 15.99 -16.91 -10.56
C LYS A 214 16.26 -15.46 -10.15
N SER A 215 17.21 -14.83 -10.85
CA SER A 215 17.49 -13.38 -10.91
C SER A 215 17.06 -12.54 -9.71
N VAL A 216 18.01 -12.23 -8.81
CA VAL A 216 17.85 -11.22 -7.73
C VAL A 216 17.94 -9.76 -8.23
N VAL A 217 17.83 -9.57 -9.55
CA VAL A 217 17.93 -8.29 -10.24
C VAL A 217 16.70 -8.08 -11.11
N ASN A 218 16.12 -6.90 -11.01
CA ASN A 218 14.95 -6.47 -11.74
C ASN A 218 15.26 -6.50 -13.25
N LYS A 219 14.39 -7.15 -14.02
CA LYS A 219 14.61 -7.41 -15.46
C LYS A 219 14.66 -6.15 -16.30
N ILE A 220 14.12 -5.02 -15.83
CA ILE A 220 13.94 -3.78 -16.59
C ILE A 220 15.18 -2.87 -16.46
N ASN A 221 15.51 -2.48 -15.23
CA ASN A 221 16.60 -1.54 -14.88
C ASN A 221 17.89 -2.26 -14.43
N GLY A 222 17.84 -3.56 -14.12
CA GLY A 222 18.99 -4.32 -13.61
C GLY A 222 19.37 -4.01 -12.16
N GLU A 223 18.57 -3.24 -11.42
CA GLU A 223 18.80 -2.97 -9.99
C GLU A 223 18.38 -4.20 -9.17
N PRO A 224 18.98 -4.45 -7.98
CA PRO A 224 18.52 -5.51 -7.08
C PRO A 224 17.06 -5.30 -6.69
N GLU A 225 16.20 -6.32 -6.84
CA GLU A 225 14.75 -6.23 -6.53
C GLU A 225 14.51 -5.72 -5.11
N LEU A 226 15.29 -6.21 -4.15
CA LEU A 226 15.23 -5.73 -2.76
C LEU A 226 15.53 -4.23 -2.62
N LEU A 227 16.44 -3.66 -3.42
CA LEU A 227 16.70 -2.21 -3.36
C LEU A 227 15.53 -1.41 -3.94
N ASP A 228 14.86 -1.94 -4.96
CA ASP A 228 13.65 -1.33 -5.51
C ASP A 228 12.54 -1.34 -4.43
N ASP A 229 12.28 -2.49 -3.78
CA ASP A 229 11.33 -2.61 -2.65
C ASP A 229 11.65 -1.61 -1.53
N LEU A 230 12.92 -1.49 -1.15
CA LEU A 230 13.35 -0.57 -0.09
C LEU A 230 13.12 0.89 -0.43
N ASN A 231 13.27 1.25 -1.71
CA ASN A 231 13.05 2.60 -2.20
C ASN A 231 11.55 2.91 -2.36
N ASP A 232 10.70 1.92 -2.56
CA ASP A 232 9.24 2.12 -2.66
C ASP A 232 8.59 2.56 -1.34
N HIS A 233 9.20 2.20 -0.21
CA HIS A 233 8.69 2.52 1.12
C HIS A 233 8.72 4.02 1.43
N TRP A 234 7.70 4.49 2.16
CA TRP A 234 7.68 5.83 2.76
C TRP A 234 8.86 6.09 3.71
N THR A 235 9.40 5.03 4.31
CA THR A 235 10.56 5.12 5.21
C THR A 235 11.90 5.24 4.49
N ALA A 236 11.93 5.15 3.16
CA ALA A 236 13.12 5.35 2.35
C ALA A 236 13.71 6.75 2.58
N LYS A 237 15.03 6.85 2.43
CA LYS A 237 15.75 8.12 2.66
C LYS A 237 15.23 9.24 1.75
N ALA A 238 14.92 8.92 0.49
CA ALA A 238 14.44 9.87 -0.49
C ALA A 238 13.06 10.46 -0.11
N HIS A 239 12.18 9.65 0.48
CA HIS A 239 10.80 10.04 0.80
C HIS A 239 10.64 10.66 2.19
N LYS A 240 11.67 10.62 3.04
CA LYS A 240 11.58 11.03 4.45
C LYS A 240 11.09 12.47 4.64
N GLN A 241 11.56 13.42 3.83
CA GLN A 241 11.14 14.81 3.95
C GLN A 241 9.66 14.99 3.59
N GLU A 242 9.24 14.42 2.47
CA GLU A 242 7.86 14.45 2.00
C GLU A 242 6.92 13.79 3.02
N ARG A 243 7.26 12.58 3.46
CA ARG A 243 6.57 11.85 4.52
C ARG A 243 6.38 12.68 5.78
N ASN A 244 7.45 13.30 6.29
CA ASN A 244 7.38 14.09 7.52
C ASN A 244 6.48 15.31 7.34
N LYS A 245 6.53 15.97 6.17
CA LYS A 245 5.64 17.07 5.81
C LYS A 245 4.18 16.61 5.78
N PHE A 246 3.90 15.47 5.15
CA PHE A 246 2.53 14.93 5.04
C PHE A 246 1.95 14.58 6.42
N ILE A 247 2.69 13.83 7.24
CA ILE A 247 2.28 13.48 8.62
C ILE A 247 2.04 14.75 9.45
N THR A 248 2.97 15.71 9.40
CA THR A 248 2.83 16.97 10.18
C THR A 248 1.58 17.75 9.76
N ARG A 249 1.28 17.82 8.46
CA ARG A 249 0.05 18.49 7.98
C ARG A 249 -1.21 17.74 8.45
N LEU A 250 -1.21 16.40 8.43
CA LEU A 250 -2.31 15.61 8.97
C LEU A 250 -2.49 15.82 10.49
N GLN A 251 -1.40 16.01 11.24
CA GLN A 251 -1.46 16.27 12.68
C GLN A 251 -2.06 17.65 12.97
N ASN A 252 -1.71 18.65 12.17
CA ASN A 252 -2.33 19.97 12.23
C ASN A 252 -3.82 19.89 11.89
N PHE A 253 -4.17 19.19 10.80
CA PHE A 253 -5.57 18.96 10.43
C PHE A 253 -6.36 18.26 11.55
N ALA A 254 -5.79 17.21 12.15
CA ALA A 254 -6.39 16.48 13.27
C ALA A 254 -6.65 17.43 14.45
N ASN A 255 -5.67 18.25 14.80
CA ASN A 255 -5.79 19.23 15.88
C ASN A 255 -6.83 20.32 15.57
N ASP A 256 -6.86 20.85 14.35
CA ASP A 256 -7.76 21.95 13.96
C ASP A 256 -9.21 21.49 13.85
N ARG A 257 -9.43 20.30 13.26
CA ARG A 257 -10.77 19.77 12.97
C ARG A 257 -11.28 18.82 14.04
N LYS A 258 -10.44 18.43 15.00
CA LYS A 258 -10.74 17.44 16.05
C LYS A 258 -11.18 16.10 15.45
N ILE A 259 -10.47 15.69 14.40
CA ILE A 259 -10.70 14.45 13.66
C ILE A 259 -9.51 13.53 13.88
N ARG A 260 -9.75 12.30 14.32
CA ARG A 260 -8.71 11.27 14.47
C ARG A 260 -8.31 10.74 13.09
N VAL A 261 -7.01 10.77 12.78
CA VAL A 261 -6.48 10.22 11.53
C VAL A 261 -6.00 8.78 11.75
N THR A 262 -6.37 7.88 10.84
CA THR A 262 -5.90 6.49 10.78
C THR A 262 -5.48 6.15 9.37
N PHE A 263 -4.28 5.65 9.18
CA PHE A 263 -3.82 5.13 7.91
C PHE A 263 -4.26 3.67 7.74
N ILE A 264 -4.62 3.31 6.51
CA ILE A 264 -4.86 1.93 6.09
C ILE A 264 -4.01 1.66 4.85
N SER A 265 -3.32 0.52 4.81
CA SER A 265 -2.44 0.17 3.69
C SER A 265 -2.22 -1.34 3.54
N GLY A 266 -1.61 -1.71 2.41
CA GLY A 266 -1.31 -3.08 2.02
C GLY A 266 0.19 -3.31 1.76
N ASP A 267 0.49 -3.90 0.60
CA ASP A 267 1.84 -4.07 0.01
C ASP A 267 2.77 -5.08 0.71
N VAL A 268 3.03 -4.95 2.01
CA VAL A 268 4.12 -5.69 2.71
C VAL A 268 3.83 -7.16 3.09
N HIS A 269 2.77 -7.75 2.52
CA HIS A 269 2.29 -9.14 2.68
C HIS A 269 2.19 -9.69 4.13
N CYS A 270 2.16 -8.83 5.15
CA CYS A 270 1.90 -9.19 6.54
C CYS A 270 0.91 -8.26 7.22
N ALA A 271 0.36 -8.69 8.37
CA ALA A 271 -0.45 -7.84 9.23
C ALA A 271 0.42 -7.09 10.24
N GLY A 272 0.02 -5.87 10.59
CA GLY A 272 0.76 -5.03 11.53
C GLY A 272 0.01 -3.76 11.90
N VAL A 273 0.43 -3.12 12.99
CA VAL A 273 0.01 -1.76 13.31
C VAL A 273 1.21 -0.89 13.58
N GLY A 274 1.40 0.16 12.80
CA GLY A 274 2.29 1.27 13.14
C GLY A 274 1.55 2.32 13.97
N ARG A 275 2.28 3.14 14.73
CA ARG A 275 1.71 4.20 15.56
C ARG A 275 2.60 5.42 15.61
N PHE A 276 2.01 6.58 15.38
CA PHE A 276 2.55 7.88 15.74
C PHE A 276 1.90 8.35 17.03
N THR A 277 2.61 9.05 17.92
CA THR A 277 2.05 9.60 19.17
C THR A 277 2.96 10.64 19.81
N ALA A 278 2.39 11.65 20.48
CA ALA A 278 3.14 12.54 21.37
C ALA A 278 3.26 11.96 22.80
N LYS A 279 2.70 10.77 23.05
CA LYS A 279 2.56 10.11 24.35
C LYS A 279 1.75 10.93 25.36
N ILE A 280 0.75 11.68 24.87
CA ILE A 280 -0.17 12.43 25.72
C ILE A 280 -1.22 11.46 26.30
N SER A 281 -1.52 11.60 27.59
CA SER A 281 -2.55 10.82 28.27
C SER A 281 -3.66 11.74 28.80
N PRO A 282 -4.95 11.42 28.57
CA PRO A 282 -5.45 10.24 27.86
C PRO A 282 -5.27 10.36 26.32
N PRO A 283 -5.23 9.25 25.56
CA PRO A 283 -4.94 9.25 24.12
C PRO A 283 -5.95 10.06 23.28
N GLU A 284 -7.17 10.25 23.79
CA GLU A 284 -8.21 11.12 23.27
C GLU A 284 -7.75 12.58 23.15
N LYS A 285 -6.72 13.00 23.89
CA LYS A 285 -6.16 14.35 23.85
C LYS A 285 -4.86 14.48 23.05
N ASP A 286 -4.40 13.39 22.43
CA ASP A 286 -3.19 13.36 21.62
C ASP A 286 -3.53 13.58 20.14
N PRO A 287 -3.38 14.78 19.55
CA PRO A 287 -3.61 14.97 18.10
C PRO A 287 -2.50 14.35 17.23
N GLN A 288 -1.34 14.01 17.80
CA GLN A 288 -0.28 13.28 17.11
C GLN A 288 -0.56 11.77 17.04
N LEU A 289 -1.50 11.26 17.84
CA LEU A 289 -1.88 9.85 17.81
C LEU A 289 -2.53 9.48 16.48
N MET A 290 -1.83 8.70 15.68
CA MET A 290 -2.31 8.15 14.41
C MET A 290 -1.87 6.71 14.31
N TYR A 291 -2.79 5.82 13.97
CA TYR A 291 -2.49 4.42 13.72
C TYR A 291 -2.30 4.18 12.23
N GLN A 292 -1.40 3.27 11.87
CA GLN A 292 -1.27 2.69 10.54
C GLN A 292 -1.70 1.23 10.65
N VAL A 293 -2.89 0.89 10.17
CA VAL A 293 -3.34 -0.50 10.11
C VAL A 293 -2.85 -1.10 8.81
N ILE A 294 -2.06 -2.17 8.91
CA ILE A 294 -1.50 -2.89 7.76
C ILE A 294 -2.27 -4.19 7.63
N SER A 295 -2.90 -4.39 6.48
CA SER A 295 -3.61 -5.62 6.15
C SER A 295 -3.21 -6.08 4.75
N SER A 296 -2.25 -7.01 4.70
CA SER A 296 -1.70 -7.60 3.47
C SER A 296 -1.20 -9.02 3.77
N ALA A 297 -1.28 -10.03 2.91
CA ALA A 297 -2.03 -10.15 1.65
C ALA A 297 -3.24 -11.07 1.85
N ILE A 298 -4.32 -10.87 1.09
CA ILE A 298 -5.50 -11.76 1.17
C ILE A 298 -5.18 -13.13 0.54
N VAL A 299 -4.42 -13.14 -0.56
CA VAL A 299 -4.12 -14.36 -1.35
C VAL A 299 -2.64 -14.65 -1.51
N ASN A 300 -1.75 -13.66 -1.38
CA ASN A 300 -0.32 -13.89 -1.55
C ASN A 300 0.28 -14.61 -0.35
N GLU A 301 1.49 -15.12 -0.55
CA GLU A 301 2.25 -15.76 0.49
C GLU A 301 2.86 -14.71 1.41
N PRO A 302 2.79 -14.87 2.74
CA PRO A 302 3.46 -13.96 3.65
C PRO A 302 4.99 -13.99 3.47
N PRO A 303 5.71 -12.93 3.90
CA PRO A 303 7.15 -12.90 3.84
C PRO A 303 7.80 -14.05 4.62
N PRO A 304 8.99 -14.54 4.21
CA PRO A 304 9.71 -15.58 4.93
C PRO A 304 10.00 -15.20 6.40
N GLU A 305 10.01 -16.20 7.29
CA GLU A 305 10.18 -15.99 8.74
C GLU A 305 11.45 -15.18 9.10
N GLY A 306 12.55 -15.40 8.38
CA GLY A 306 13.80 -14.67 8.58
C GLY A 306 13.67 -13.16 8.33
N VAL A 307 12.90 -12.77 7.31
CA VAL A 307 12.62 -11.36 6.99
C VAL A 307 11.79 -10.73 8.10
N ILE A 308 10.76 -11.43 8.57
CA ILE A 308 9.90 -10.97 9.67
C ILE A 308 10.69 -10.80 10.97
N ARG A 309 11.57 -11.74 11.30
CA ARG A 309 12.48 -11.64 12.45
C ARG A 309 13.36 -10.40 12.32
N LEU A 310 13.97 -10.17 11.17
CA LEU A 310 14.81 -8.99 10.93
C LEU A 310 14.03 -7.69 11.13
N LEU A 311 12.81 -7.60 10.56
CA LEU A 311 11.93 -6.44 10.70
C LEU A 311 11.61 -6.13 12.18
N HIS A 312 11.34 -7.15 12.99
CA HIS A 312 11.11 -6.97 14.43
C HIS A 312 12.34 -6.45 15.18
N PHE A 313 13.53 -6.93 14.84
CA PHE A 313 14.78 -6.49 15.47
C PHE A 313 15.22 -5.09 15.03
N GLN A 314 14.87 -4.68 13.82
CA GLN A 314 15.16 -3.35 13.30
C GLN A 314 14.17 -2.29 13.78
N ASP A 315 12.99 -2.70 14.24
CA ASP A 315 12.01 -1.77 14.80
C ASP A 315 12.58 -1.07 16.05
N LYS A 316 12.85 0.22 15.88
CA LYS A 316 13.29 1.13 16.93
C LYS A 316 12.31 2.28 16.99
N VAL A 317 12.05 2.79 18.18
CA VAL A 317 11.25 4.00 18.33
C VAL A 317 11.95 5.14 17.61
N HIS A 318 11.31 5.66 16.58
CA HIS A 318 11.77 6.81 15.83
C HIS A 318 11.11 8.08 16.36
N ILE A 319 11.79 9.22 16.21
CA ILE A 319 11.23 10.53 16.51
C ILE A 319 11.13 11.27 15.18
N LEU A 320 9.93 11.69 14.83
CA LEU A 320 9.66 12.48 13.64
C LEU A 320 10.39 13.83 13.76
N GLU A 321 10.99 14.28 12.67
CA GLU A 321 11.58 15.61 12.61
C GLU A 321 10.45 16.64 12.52
N GLY A 322 10.42 17.60 13.45
CA GLY A 322 9.37 18.61 13.50
C GLY A 322 9.42 19.43 14.78
N ARG A 323 8.50 20.40 14.86
CA ARG A 323 8.37 21.27 16.06
C ARG A 323 7.78 20.51 17.25
N VAL A 324 6.84 19.61 17.00
CA VAL A 324 6.20 18.77 18.01
C VAL A 324 6.87 17.41 18.02
N LYS A 325 7.25 16.95 19.22
CA LYS A 325 7.89 15.65 19.39
C LYS A 325 6.87 14.53 19.15
N THR A 326 6.95 13.89 17.99
CA THR A 326 6.14 12.72 17.63
C THR A 326 7.02 11.48 17.64
N TYR A 327 6.62 10.47 18.42
CA TYR A 327 7.23 9.15 18.41
C TYR A 327 6.54 8.25 17.39
N GLU A 328 7.31 7.44 16.69
CA GLU A 328 6.88 6.43 15.72
C GLU A 328 7.37 5.07 16.20
N ASP A 329 6.46 4.11 16.36
CA ASP A 329 6.77 2.71 16.69
C ASP A 329 5.84 1.73 15.99
N MET A 330 6.22 0.44 15.96
CA MET A 330 5.28 -0.63 15.70
C MET A 330 4.54 -1.01 17.00
N TYR A 331 3.22 -0.97 16.94
CA TYR A 331 2.35 -1.28 18.06
C TYR A 331 2.30 -2.81 18.28
N PRO A 332 2.66 -3.31 19.48
CA PRO A 332 2.74 -4.74 19.77
C PRO A 332 1.34 -5.33 20.01
N MET A 333 0.56 -5.54 18.95
CA MET A 333 -0.83 -6.01 19.05
C MET A 333 -0.98 -7.53 19.14
N PHE A 334 -0.02 -8.29 18.64
CA PHE A 334 -0.13 -9.75 18.50
C PHE A 334 0.47 -10.47 19.70
N THR A 335 -0.20 -10.40 20.86
CA THR A 335 0.28 -11.06 22.09
C THR A 335 0.22 -12.58 22.03
N GLN A 336 -0.61 -13.14 21.13
CA GLN A 336 -0.77 -14.57 20.90
C GLN A 336 -0.89 -14.88 19.41
N ASP A 337 -0.39 -16.03 18.97
CA ASP A 337 -0.60 -16.55 17.61
C ASP A 337 -2.04 -17.07 17.45
N VAL A 338 -2.41 -17.46 16.23
CA VAL A 338 -3.73 -17.99 15.87
C VAL A 338 -4.14 -19.23 16.67
N ASN A 339 -3.16 -20.01 17.14
CA ASN A 339 -3.38 -21.18 17.99
C ASN A 339 -3.48 -20.87 19.51
N GLY A 340 -3.43 -19.59 19.89
CA GLY A 340 -3.50 -19.14 21.29
C GLY A 340 -2.17 -19.17 22.04
N GLN A 341 -1.08 -19.65 21.44
CA GLN A 341 0.23 -19.64 22.09
C GLN A 341 0.82 -18.22 22.10
N PRO A 342 1.57 -17.84 23.15
CA PRO A 342 2.24 -16.54 23.20
C PRO A 342 3.21 -16.34 22.04
N LEU A 343 3.22 -15.13 21.45
CA LEU A 343 4.21 -14.74 20.45
C LEU A 343 5.36 -13.94 21.09
N GLN A 344 6.59 -14.26 20.72
CA GLN A 344 7.75 -13.42 21.06
C GLN A 344 7.90 -12.22 20.12
N LEU A 345 7.39 -12.35 18.90
CA LEU A 345 7.39 -11.34 17.85
C LEU A 345 5.95 -10.85 17.69
N ASP A 346 5.63 -9.75 18.38
CA ASP A 346 4.26 -9.30 18.64
C ASP A 346 3.83 -8.09 17.78
N LYS A 347 4.67 -7.64 16.85
CA LYS A 347 4.48 -6.42 16.06
C LYS A 347 3.96 -6.68 14.65
N LEU A 348 4.45 -7.74 14.01
CA LEU A 348 4.03 -8.17 12.66
C LEU A 348 3.63 -9.64 12.68
N LEU A 349 2.54 -9.96 11.97
CA LEU A 349 2.04 -11.32 11.83
C LEU A 349 2.07 -11.75 10.36
N PRO A 350 2.98 -12.66 9.95
CA PRO A 350 3.12 -13.10 8.57
C PRO A 350 2.08 -14.17 8.22
N ARG A 351 0.83 -13.74 8.09
CA ARG A 351 -0.31 -14.59 7.74
C ARG A 351 -1.22 -13.85 6.77
N ARG A 352 -1.90 -14.58 5.88
CA ARG A 352 -2.96 -13.96 5.10
C ARG A 352 -4.02 -13.41 6.04
N ASN A 353 -4.53 -12.24 5.70
CA ASN A 353 -5.47 -11.53 6.56
C ASN A 353 -6.34 -10.57 5.75
N TYR A 354 -7.43 -10.15 6.39
CA TYR A 354 -8.22 -9.00 5.99
C TYR A 354 -8.58 -8.20 7.23
N SER A 355 -9.06 -6.97 7.04
CA SER A 355 -9.52 -6.13 8.15
C SER A 355 -10.96 -5.66 7.97
N HIS A 356 -11.62 -5.43 9.10
CA HIS A 356 -12.94 -4.83 9.17
C HIS A 356 -12.88 -3.68 10.17
N GLY A 357 -13.24 -2.47 9.72
CA GLY A 357 -13.42 -1.30 10.58
C GLY A 357 -14.88 -0.93 10.75
N HIS A 358 -15.31 -0.63 11.97
CA HIS A 358 -16.64 -0.07 12.22
C HIS A 358 -16.59 1.05 13.27
N TYR A 359 -17.48 2.03 13.13
CA TYR A 359 -17.60 3.15 14.06
C TYR A 359 -18.41 2.72 15.30
N ASN A 360 -17.84 2.89 16.49
CA ASN A 360 -18.53 2.60 17.74
C ASN A 360 -19.29 3.83 18.22
N HIS A 361 -20.63 3.78 18.16
CA HIS A 361 -21.51 4.89 18.54
C HIS A 361 -21.48 5.25 20.04
N HIS A 362 -21.05 4.33 20.91
CA HIS A 362 -21.00 4.58 22.36
C HIS A 362 -19.75 5.35 22.76
N THR A 363 -18.60 5.00 22.18
CA THR A 363 -17.31 5.63 22.49
C THR A 363 -16.97 6.77 21.51
N GLY A 364 -17.60 6.76 20.34
CA GLY A 364 -17.23 7.57 19.18
C GLY A 364 -15.91 7.15 18.52
N GLY A 365 -15.28 6.06 18.99
CA GLY A 365 -14.05 5.51 18.43
C GLY A 365 -14.30 4.69 17.17
N LEU A 366 -13.20 4.29 16.53
CA LEU A 366 -13.20 3.33 15.42
C LEU A 366 -12.60 2.02 15.94
N GLU A 367 -13.32 0.91 15.76
CA GLU A 367 -12.82 -0.42 16.07
C GLU A 367 -12.41 -1.09 14.78
N VAL A 368 -11.12 -1.45 14.68
CA VAL A 368 -10.59 -2.18 13.52
C VAL A 368 -10.14 -3.55 13.97
N THR A 369 -10.66 -4.59 13.33
CA THR A 369 -10.29 -5.98 13.60
C THR A 369 -9.51 -6.52 12.42
N ILE A 370 -8.29 -7.00 12.66
CA ILE A 370 -7.54 -7.81 11.69
C ILE A 370 -7.89 -9.27 11.91
N PHE A 371 -8.33 -9.95 10.87
CA PHE A 371 -8.66 -11.37 10.87
C PHE A 371 -7.53 -12.13 10.17
N ALA A 372 -6.71 -12.84 10.94
CA ALA A 372 -5.58 -13.62 10.41
C ALA A 372 -5.96 -15.09 10.19
N GLU A 373 -5.54 -15.68 9.07
CA GLU A 373 -5.83 -17.08 8.76
C GLU A 373 -5.23 -18.05 9.79
N ASN A 374 -6.04 -18.99 10.27
CA ASN A 374 -5.59 -19.98 11.25
C ASN A 374 -4.63 -21.00 10.60
N VAL A 375 -4.97 -21.46 9.39
CA VAL A 375 -4.18 -22.43 8.60
C VAL A 375 -3.95 -21.88 7.20
N ARG A 376 -2.71 -21.96 6.72
CA ARG A 376 -2.30 -21.50 5.40
C ARG A 376 -2.91 -22.34 4.28
N GLY A 377 -3.70 -21.71 3.41
CA GLY A 377 -3.92 -22.16 2.02
C GLY A 377 -4.41 -23.59 1.78
N GLY A 378 -5.19 -24.20 2.68
CA GLY A 378 -5.76 -25.52 2.40
C GLY A 378 -6.80 -25.44 1.26
N PRO A 379 -6.73 -26.25 0.18
CA PRO A 379 -7.84 -26.40 -0.76
C PRO A 379 -9.14 -26.78 -0.04
N GLU A 380 -10.29 -26.60 -0.70
CA GLU A 380 -11.63 -26.80 -0.13
C GLU A 380 -11.86 -28.17 0.56
N HIS A 381 -10.92 -29.13 0.47
CA HIS A 381 -11.00 -30.47 1.05
C HIS A 381 -9.81 -30.90 1.92
N THR A 382 -8.93 -30.02 2.42
CA THR A 382 -7.93 -30.42 3.43
C THR A 382 -8.63 -30.78 4.76
N PRO A 383 -8.61 -32.05 5.22
CA PRO A 383 -9.26 -32.46 6.46
C PRO A 383 -8.46 -32.01 7.69
N GLY A 384 -9.15 -31.51 8.74
CA GLY A 384 -8.58 -31.38 10.09
C GLY A 384 -7.94 -30.04 10.49
N GLY A 385 -7.94 -29.02 9.63
CA GLY A 385 -7.49 -27.67 10.00
C GLY A 385 -8.67 -26.74 10.34
N ASP A 386 -8.57 -25.96 11.41
CA ASP A 386 -9.46 -24.82 11.63
C ASP A 386 -9.23 -23.78 10.52
N ARG A 387 -10.19 -23.67 9.59
CA ARG A 387 -10.15 -22.74 8.45
C ARG A 387 -10.71 -21.35 8.80
N GLY A 388 -10.98 -21.10 10.08
CA GLY A 388 -11.39 -19.79 10.55
C GLY A 388 -10.25 -18.77 10.50
N THR A 389 -10.57 -17.61 11.05
CA THR A 389 -9.61 -16.54 11.26
C THR A 389 -9.61 -16.15 12.73
N LYS A 390 -8.43 -15.86 13.28
CA LYS A 390 -8.33 -15.26 14.61
C LYS A 390 -8.46 -13.73 14.52
N PRO A 391 -9.37 -13.12 15.28
CA PRO A 391 -9.50 -11.67 15.33
C PRO A 391 -8.45 -11.03 16.26
N TYR A 392 -7.89 -9.92 15.83
CA TYR A 392 -7.05 -9.03 16.62
C TYR A 392 -7.62 -7.61 16.52
N VAL A 393 -8.08 -7.07 17.65
CA VAL A 393 -8.81 -5.80 17.69
C VAL A 393 -7.89 -4.66 18.10
N ILE A 394 -7.98 -3.56 17.37
CA ILE A 394 -7.43 -2.27 17.75
C ILE A 394 -8.57 -1.27 17.96
N HIS A 395 -8.53 -0.59 19.10
CA HIS A 395 -9.44 0.50 19.42
C HIS A 395 -8.75 1.83 19.12
N VAL A 396 -9.27 2.55 18.13
CA VAL A 396 -8.81 3.88 17.76
C VAL A 396 -9.73 4.90 18.45
N PRO A 397 -9.25 5.63 19.48
CA PRO A 397 -10.09 6.57 20.21
C PRO A 397 -10.42 7.78 19.33
N ARG A 398 -11.61 8.36 19.53
CA ARG A 398 -11.90 9.68 18.96
C ARG A 398 -10.93 10.72 19.51
N LEU A 399 -10.68 11.78 18.75
CA LEU A 399 -9.97 12.95 19.26
C LEU A 399 -11.00 13.85 19.98
N GLU A 400 -10.69 14.24 21.22
CA GLU A 400 -11.50 15.18 22.00
C GLU A 400 -11.33 16.61 21.47
N ALA A 401 -12.39 17.41 21.66
CA ALA A 401 -12.43 18.82 21.26
C ALA A 401 -11.47 19.67 22.10
#